data_AF-A0A1X0R625-F1
#
_entry.id   AF-A0A1X0R625-F1
#
_cell.length_a   1.000
_cell.length_b   1.000
_cell.length_c   1.000
_cell.angle_alpha   90.00
_cell.angle_beta   90.00
_cell.angle_gamma   90.00
#
_symmetry.space_group_name_H-M   'P 1'
#
loop_
_entity.id
_entity.type
_entity.pdbx_description
1 polymer ?
#
loop_
_entity_poly.entity_id
_entity_poly.type
_entity_poly.pdbx_seq_one_letter_code
_entity_poly.pdbx_strand_id
1 'polypeptide(L)'
;MKHQEVDTDLPGLGQHYCVECARHFISDSHLQEHLKSKLHKRRLKKLEEEPYTQEEADRAAGIGKPDNGKRGGRLRMTDDDVTMEE
;
A
#
# COMPACT_ATOMS: atom_id res chain seq x y z
N MET A 1 1.67 -4.89 13.84
CA MET A 1 0.61 -3.95 14.27
C MET A 1 -0.55 -4.68 14.97
N LYS A 2 -0.26 -5.53 15.97
CA LYS A 2 -1.29 -6.15 16.83
C LYS A 2 -1.06 -5.80 18.31
N HIS A 3 -0.06 -4.97 18.56
CA HIS A 3 0.32 -4.46 19.88
C HIS A 3 0.38 -2.95 19.70
N GLN A 4 -0.75 -2.33 19.94
CA GLN A 4 -0.92 -0.89 19.87
C GLN A 4 -0.72 -0.32 21.27
N GLU A 5 -0.16 0.88 21.34
CA GLU A 5 -0.09 1.63 22.58
C GLU A 5 -1.51 1.83 23.14
N VAL A 6 -1.61 1.82 24.47
CA VAL A 6 -2.87 1.98 25.18
C VAL A 6 -3.36 3.41 24.93
N ASP A 7 -4.32 3.55 24.03
CA ASP A 7 -4.96 4.82 23.72
C ASP A 7 -6.36 4.86 24.31
N THR A 8 -6.63 5.86 25.14
CA THR A 8 -7.90 6.04 25.84
C THR A 8 -9.02 6.59 24.95
N ASP A 9 -8.71 7.14 23.78
CA ASP A 9 -9.71 7.67 22.84
C ASP A 9 -10.36 6.55 22.00
N LEU A 10 -9.64 5.44 21.84
CA LEU A 10 -10.05 4.31 21.01
C LEU A 10 -10.82 3.23 21.80
N PRO A 11 -11.84 2.59 21.20
CA PRO A 11 -12.60 1.55 21.87
C PRO A 11 -11.70 0.34 22.18
N GLY A 12 -11.87 -0.23 23.36
CA GLY A 12 -11.04 -1.34 23.83
C GLY A 12 -9.58 -0.94 24.09
N LEU A 13 -9.33 0.34 24.38
CA LEU A 13 -8.00 0.90 24.65
C LEU A 13 -7.00 0.70 23.50
N GLY A 14 -7.52 0.61 22.25
CA GLY A 14 -6.73 0.32 21.06
C GLY A 14 -6.20 -1.12 20.95
N GLN A 15 -6.52 -2.00 21.90
CA GLN A 15 -5.91 -3.34 21.99
C GLN A 15 -6.53 -4.36 21.03
N HIS A 16 -7.85 -4.29 20.80
CA HIS A 16 -8.55 -5.26 19.95
C HIS A 16 -8.75 -4.71 18.54
N TYR A 17 -7.70 -4.74 17.71
CA TYR A 17 -7.70 -4.17 16.37
C TYR A 17 -7.66 -5.23 15.25
N CYS A 18 -8.53 -5.07 14.25
CA CYS A 18 -8.50 -5.86 13.02
C CYS A 18 -7.84 -5.06 11.88
N VAL A 19 -6.67 -5.51 11.43
CA VAL A 19 -5.84 -4.83 10.41
C VAL A 19 -6.54 -4.77 9.06
N GLU A 20 -7.14 -5.88 8.63
CA GLU A 20 -7.76 -5.99 7.32
C GLU A 20 -8.99 -5.10 7.19
N CYS A 21 -9.72 -4.94 8.30
CA CYS A 21 -10.94 -4.14 8.33
C CYS A 21 -10.71 -2.70 8.77
N ALA A 22 -9.54 -2.37 9.32
CA ALA A 22 -9.23 -1.09 9.95
C ALA A 22 -10.27 -0.67 11.00
N ARG A 23 -10.63 -1.59 11.90
CA ARG A 23 -11.63 -1.35 12.95
C ARG A 23 -11.14 -1.82 14.31
N HIS A 24 -11.43 -1.01 15.33
CA HIS A 24 -11.20 -1.30 16.74
C HIS A 24 -12.47 -1.90 17.35
N PHE A 25 -12.27 -2.86 18.25
CA PHE A 25 -13.32 -3.55 18.99
C PHE A 25 -13.14 -3.34 20.48
N ILE A 26 -14.22 -3.49 21.25
CA ILE A 26 -14.22 -3.24 22.69
C ILE A 26 -13.59 -4.42 23.46
N SER A 27 -13.79 -5.65 22.99
CA SER A 27 -13.32 -6.89 23.63
C SER A 27 -12.77 -7.88 22.61
N ASP A 28 -12.01 -8.86 23.09
CA ASP A 28 -11.50 -9.96 22.26
C ASP A 28 -12.63 -10.86 21.72
N SER A 29 -13.71 -11.06 22.50
CA SER A 29 -14.87 -11.85 22.04
C SER A 29 -15.47 -11.29 20.75
N HIS A 30 -15.66 -9.96 20.68
CA HIS A 30 -16.17 -9.29 19.49
C HIS A 30 -15.18 -9.32 18.32
N LEU A 31 -13.87 -9.30 18.60
CA LEU A 31 -12.86 -9.49 17.58
C LEU A 31 -12.96 -10.90 16.97
N GLN A 32 -13.07 -11.94 17.80
CA GLN A 32 -13.21 -13.32 17.33
C GLN A 32 -14.50 -13.54 16.50
N GLU A 33 -15.62 -12.96 16.93
CA GLU A 33 -16.88 -12.97 16.17
C GLU A 33 -16.72 -12.25 14.82
N HIS A 34 -16.02 -11.12 14.80
CA HIS A 34 -15.72 -10.38 13.58
C HIS A 34 -14.91 -11.20 12.58
N LEU A 35 -13.86 -11.91 13.03
CA LEU A 35 -13.03 -12.76 12.18
C LEU A 35 -13.85 -13.88 11.52
N LYS A 36 -14.85 -14.43 12.22
CA LYS A 36 -15.73 -15.48 11.68
C LYS A 36 -16.79 -14.93 10.72
N SER A 37 -17.08 -13.63 10.78
CA SER A 37 -18.14 -12.99 10.00
C SER A 37 -17.88 -13.01 8.49
N LYS A 38 -18.96 -13.01 7.70
CA LYS A 38 -18.89 -12.98 6.23
C LYS A 38 -18.24 -11.70 5.70
N LEU A 39 -18.41 -10.58 6.41
CA LEU A 39 -17.86 -9.29 6.00
C LEU A 39 -16.33 -9.31 6.00
N HIS A 40 -15.74 -9.89 7.06
CA HIS A 40 -14.30 -10.06 7.18
C HIS A 40 -13.75 -10.98 6.08
N LYS A 41 -14.35 -12.16 5.91
CA LYS A 41 -13.96 -13.11 4.85
C LYS A 41 -14.06 -12.53 3.44
N ARG A 42 -15.05 -11.67 3.18
CA ARG A 42 -15.17 -10.96 1.90
C ARG A 42 -14.05 -9.94 1.70
N ARG A 43 -13.60 -9.29 2.78
CA ARG A 43 -12.51 -8.31 2.71
C ARG A 43 -11.16 -8.99 2.48
N LEU A 44 -10.92 -10.14 3.12
CA LEU A 44 -9.76 -10.99 2.85
C LEU A 44 -9.61 -11.34 1.37
N LYS A 45 -10.70 -11.77 0.72
CA LYS A 45 -10.69 -12.08 -0.71
C LYS A 45 -10.36 -10.85 -1.59
N LYS A 46 -10.86 -9.67 -1.22
CA LYS A 46 -10.54 -8.42 -1.93
C LYS A 46 -9.09 -7.98 -1.75
N LEU A 47 -8.45 -8.32 -0.63
CA LEU A 47 -7.04 -8.00 -0.38
C LEU A 47 -6.10 -8.98 -1.10
N GLU A 48 -6.59 -10.17 -1.45
CA GLU A 48 -5.85 -11.15 -2.26
C GLU A 48 -5.75 -10.71 -3.73
N GLU A 49 -6.75 -9.98 -4.22
CA GLU A 49 -6.74 -9.36 -5.54
C GLU A 49 -5.78 -8.17 -5.58
N GLU A 50 -5.05 -8.00 -6.70
CA GLU A 50 -4.12 -6.89 -6.88
C GLU A 50 -4.89 -5.55 -6.79
N PRO A 51 -4.43 -4.58 -5.98
CA PRO A 51 -5.12 -3.31 -5.85
C PRO A 51 -5.11 -2.57 -7.18
N TYR A 52 -6.27 -2.07 -7.58
CA TYR A 52 -6.41 -1.26 -8.79
C TYR A 52 -5.47 -0.05 -8.75
N THR A 53 -4.64 0.10 -9.77
CA THR A 53 -3.68 1.20 -9.88
C THR A 53 -4.10 2.20 -10.95
N GLN A 54 -3.71 3.46 -10.77
CA GLN A 54 -3.96 4.49 -11.78
C GLN A 54 -3.29 4.16 -13.13
N GLU A 55 -2.14 3.48 -13.10
CA GLU A 55 -1.45 3.08 -14.33
C GLU A 55 -2.25 2.04 -15.15
N GLU A 56 -2.96 1.16 -14.47
CA GLU A 56 -3.89 0.22 -15.11
C GLU A 56 -5.08 0.96 -15.72
N ALA A 57 -5.61 1.97 -15.02
CA ALA A 57 -6.67 2.84 -15.51
C ALA A 57 -6.27 3.55 -16.81
N ASP A 58 -5.09 4.17 -16.81
CA ASP A 58 -4.57 4.93 -17.93
C ASP A 58 -4.31 3.99 -19.12
N ARG A 59 -3.76 2.79 -18.87
CA ARG A 59 -3.57 1.75 -19.89
C ARG A 59 -4.89 1.30 -20.51
N ALA A 60 -5.93 1.08 -19.70
CA ALA A 60 -7.26 0.69 -20.17
C ALA A 60 -7.96 1.83 -20.94
N ALA A 61 -7.71 3.09 -20.56
CA ALA A 61 -8.20 4.28 -21.24
C ALA A 61 -7.42 4.63 -22.53
N GLY A 62 -6.38 3.87 -22.88
CA GLY A 62 -5.51 4.14 -24.03
C GLY A 62 -4.57 5.33 -23.83
N ILE A 63 -4.45 5.82 -22.59
CA ILE A 63 -3.49 6.86 -22.19
C ILE A 63 -2.21 6.14 -21.79
N GLY A 64 -1.28 6.02 -22.74
CA GLY A 64 0.06 5.49 -22.46
C GLY A 64 0.81 6.39 -21.47
N LYS A 65 1.84 5.84 -20.81
CA LYS A 65 2.82 6.67 -20.09
C LYS A 65 3.29 7.76 -21.05
N PRO A 66 3.36 9.04 -20.63
CA PRO A 66 3.81 10.10 -21.52
C PRO A 66 5.23 9.76 -22.00
N ASP A 67 5.35 9.42 -23.29
CA ASP A 67 6.60 9.17 -24.01
C ASP A 67 7.44 10.45 -24.20
N ASN A 68 7.17 11.47 -23.37
CA ASN A 68 8.05 12.60 -23.19
C ASN A 68 9.28 12.09 -22.44
N GLY A 69 10.18 11.44 -23.18
CA GLY A 69 11.51 11.03 -22.72
C GLY A 69 12.19 12.15 -21.92
N LYS A 70 13.12 11.77 -21.04
CA LYS A 70 13.80 12.65 -20.06
C LYS A 70 13.86 14.09 -20.57
N ARG A 71 12.98 14.95 -20.06
CA ARG A 71 12.95 16.37 -20.39
C ARG A 71 14.31 16.96 -20.01
N GLY A 72 15.18 17.14 -21.00
CA GLY A 72 16.45 17.85 -20.92
C GLY A 72 17.33 17.52 -19.71
N GLY A 73 18.07 16.42 -19.78
CA GLY A 73 19.21 16.17 -18.89
C GLY A 73 20.48 16.09 -19.72
N ARG A 74 21.28 17.17 -19.73
CA ARG A 74 22.67 17.21 -20.22
C ARG A 74 23.37 15.89 -19.89
N LEU A 75 23.92 15.21 -20.91
CA LEU A 75 24.76 14.03 -20.73
C LEU A 75 25.78 14.33 -19.62
N ARG A 76 25.69 13.64 -18.48
CA ARG A 76 26.80 13.60 -17.53
C ARG A 76 27.88 12.82 -18.26
N MET A 77 28.93 13.52 -18.70
CA MET A 77 30.19 12.87 -19.05
C MET A 77 30.57 12.06 -17.81
N THR A 78 30.62 10.73 -17.94
CA THR A 78 31.26 9.88 -16.93
C THR A 78 32.76 10.05 -17.10
N ASP A 79 33.49 10.13 -15.99
CA ASP A 79 34.95 10.32 -15.95
C ASP A 79 35.76 9.18 -16.63
N ASP A 80 35.10 8.19 -17.24
CA ASP A 80 35.71 7.03 -17.90
C ASP A 80 36.19 7.27 -19.35
N ASP A 81 35.92 8.44 -19.97
CA ASP A 81 36.33 8.76 -21.35
C ASP A 81 37.54 9.72 -21.46
N VAL A 82 38.21 10.07 -20.36
CA VAL A 82 39.41 10.94 -20.34
C VAL A 82 40.65 10.17 -19.87
N THR A 83 41.05 9.14 -20.60
CA THR A 83 42.42 8.61 -20.57
C THR A 83 43.02 8.71 -21.97
N MET A 84 43.54 9.90 -22.26
CA MET A 84 44.53 10.09 -23.31
C MET A 84 45.89 9.82 -22.66
N GLU A 85 46.37 8.58 -22.73
CA GLU A 85 47.76 8.24 -22.42
C GLU A 85 48.55 8.18 -23.73
N GLU A 86 49.70 8.85 -23.73
CA GLU A 86 50.66 9.04 -24.84
C GLU A 86 51.31 7.74 -25.32
#